data_AF-A0A5B1B6B8-F1
#
_entry.id   AF-A0A5B1B6B8-F1
#
_cell.length_a   1.000
_cell.length_b   1.000
_cell.length_c   1.000
_cell.angle_alpha   90.00
_cell.angle_beta   90.00
_cell.angle_gamma   90.00
#
_symmetry.space_group_name_H-M   'P 1'
#
loop_
_entity.id
_entity.type
_entity.pdbx_description
1 polymer ?
#
loop_
_entity_poly.entity_id
_entity_poly.type
_entity_poly.pdbx_seq_one_letter_code
_entity_poly.pdbx_strand_id
1 'polypeptide(L)'
;MNKIFRFKPIALFVLTATIFSCSSDDNDDLVITDPNADFDAELIVTEAGTDDKRNVTVNAVDVTGDTFKTKVVFSANSANMKRLYITQNISAVGEEPFVFTSQEVDEKPDGSLDLVGENKKDFEFQLDLPKPDVANGTVVYKLWATTGRGDFRDITKRNALGDDVVGTITVRYGSGVNDGSGIKAFTQTMLAAPLGDGSSETFISLFNNKVYKISEGEETAALWDFGYYYGNTQNASLASTSNYPALFDNDNDPNTALVNVSGLTGVAQTELNTFFIASSSIDFDAVADSSDLDAITAPTTERATGLSEGDVLEFVDKYGNKGVIKVIEISGTNGSGDFITLDIKVQN
;
A
#
# COMPACT_ATOMS: atom_id res chain seq x y z
N MET A 1 -36.45 58.29 -15.23
CA MET A 1 -36.98 56.99 -15.74
C MET A 1 -35.83 55.99 -15.74
N ASN A 2 -35.94 54.99 -14.85
CA ASN A 2 -34.96 53.94 -14.61
C ASN A 2 -35.06 52.81 -15.64
N LYS A 3 -33.91 52.29 -16.10
CA LYS A 3 -33.61 50.86 -16.32
C LYS A 3 -32.07 50.73 -16.24
N ILE A 4 -31.45 50.44 -15.10
CA ILE A 4 -31.26 49.12 -14.45
C ILE A 4 -30.86 48.04 -15.46
N PHE A 5 -29.56 47.78 -15.57
CA PHE A 5 -29.04 46.45 -15.86
C PHE A 5 -28.09 46.03 -14.74
N ARG A 6 -28.47 44.93 -14.09
CA ARG A 6 -27.77 44.26 -12.99
C ARG A 6 -26.77 43.28 -13.61
N PHE A 7 -25.51 43.36 -13.21
CA PHE A 7 -24.61 42.20 -13.26
C PHE A 7 -24.28 41.79 -11.83
N LYS A 8 -24.53 40.52 -11.54
CA LYS A 8 -24.33 39.87 -10.25
C LYS A 8 -22.83 39.58 -10.03
N PRO A 9 -22.32 39.64 -8.79
CA PRO A 9 -21.00 39.13 -8.46
C PRO A 9 -21.03 37.60 -8.39
N ILE A 10 -20.10 36.93 -9.07
CA ILE A 10 -19.90 35.48 -8.97
C ILE A 10 -18.77 35.22 -7.96
N ALA A 11 -19.20 34.61 -6.85
CA ALA A 11 -18.52 33.65 -5.99
C ALA A 11 -17.02 33.85 -5.70
N LEU A 12 -16.78 34.35 -4.48
CA LEU A 12 -15.61 34.09 -3.66
C LEU A 12 -15.35 32.57 -3.58
N PHE A 13 -14.20 32.13 -4.10
CA PHE A 13 -13.71 30.77 -3.95
C PHE A 13 -13.35 30.57 -2.47
N VAL A 14 -14.15 29.78 -1.75
CA VAL A 14 -13.83 29.32 -0.41
C VAL A 14 -12.69 28.32 -0.56
N LEU A 15 -11.49 28.75 -0.18
CA LEU A 15 -10.36 27.88 0.07
C LEU A 15 -10.78 26.93 1.21
N THR A 16 -11.12 25.70 0.86
CA THR A 16 -11.28 24.61 1.84
C THR A 16 -9.92 24.37 2.47
N ALA A 17 -9.71 24.96 3.64
CA ALA A 17 -8.64 24.58 4.54
C ALA A 17 -8.81 23.09 4.83
N THR A 18 -7.86 22.28 4.36
CA THR A 18 -7.64 20.94 4.86
C THR A 18 -7.45 21.06 6.36
N ILE A 19 -8.40 20.51 7.10
CA ILE A 19 -8.29 20.30 8.53
C ILE A 19 -7.14 19.30 8.66
N PHE A 20 -5.94 19.78 8.95
CA PHE A 20 -5.00 18.97 9.70
C PHE A 20 -5.69 18.78 11.05
N SER A 21 -6.38 17.65 11.20
CA SER A 21 -6.68 17.15 12.53
C SER A 21 -5.33 17.03 13.20
N CYS A 22 -5.06 17.87 14.18
CA CYS A 22 -4.07 17.53 15.19
C CYS A 22 -4.69 16.33 15.92
N SER A 23 -4.45 15.13 15.40
CA SER A 23 -4.69 13.89 16.12
C SER A 23 -3.97 13.98 17.46
N SER A 24 -4.62 13.48 18.51
CA SER A 24 -3.96 13.11 19.76
C SER A 24 -2.78 12.21 19.40
N ASP A 25 -1.57 12.75 19.60
CA ASP A 25 -0.27 12.21 19.15
C ASP A 25 0.14 10.92 19.89
N ASP A 26 -0.79 10.12 20.41
CA ASP A 26 -0.48 9.01 21.33
C ASP A 26 -1.31 7.73 21.11
N ASN A 27 -2.21 7.70 20.10
CA ASN A 27 -3.15 6.58 19.89
C ASN A 27 -3.94 6.22 21.18
N ASP A 28 -4.14 7.21 22.07
CA ASP A 28 -4.84 7.05 23.36
C ASP A 28 -6.29 6.58 23.19
N ASP A 29 -6.88 6.81 22.03
CA ASP A 29 -8.23 6.39 21.67
C ASP A 29 -8.35 4.87 21.44
N LEU A 30 -7.21 4.17 21.26
CA LEU A 30 -7.17 2.72 21.16
C LEU A 30 -7.11 2.03 22.52
N VAL A 31 -7.03 2.75 23.64
CA VAL A 31 -6.92 2.14 24.97
C VAL A 31 -8.23 1.44 25.36
N ILE A 32 -8.13 0.29 26.03
CA ILE A 32 -9.29 -0.39 26.61
C ILE A 32 -9.84 0.45 27.76
N THR A 33 -10.98 1.10 27.51
CA THR A 33 -11.63 1.99 28.49
C THR A 33 -12.55 1.27 29.47
N ASP A 34 -13.10 0.12 29.08
CA ASP A 34 -13.86 -0.78 29.96
C ASP A 34 -13.10 -2.11 30.14
N PRO A 35 -12.52 -2.37 31.32
CA PRO A 35 -11.78 -3.61 31.58
C PRO A 35 -12.68 -4.85 31.61
N ASN A 36 -14.01 -4.69 31.61
CA ASN A 36 -14.98 -5.78 31.53
C ASN A 36 -15.66 -5.85 30.15
N ALA A 37 -15.14 -5.15 29.13
CA ALA A 37 -15.66 -5.25 27.78
C ALA A 37 -15.57 -6.69 27.27
N ASP A 38 -16.66 -7.16 26.66
CA ASP A 38 -16.64 -8.39 25.88
C ASP A 38 -15.99 -8.10 24.52
N PHE A 39 -14.94 -8.86 24.19
CA PHE A 39 -14.24 -8.79 22.91
C PHE A 39 -14.62 -9.99 22.04
N ASP A 40 -14.83 -9.74 20.75
CA ASP A 40 -15.07 -10.77 19.74
C ASP A 40 -13.79 -11.59 19.44
N ALA A 41 -12.63 -10.95 19.60
CA ALA A 41 -11.31 -11.54 19.42
C ALA A 41 -10.31 -11.02 20.47
N GLU A 42 -9.43 -11.90 20.94
CA GLU A 42 -8.27 -11.53 21.77
C GLU A 42 -6.99 -12.11 21.17
N LEU A 43 -6.18 -11.24 20.58
CA LEU A 43 -4.88 -11.54 19.98
C LEU A 43 -3.77 -11.16 20.97
N ILE A 44 -2.89 -12.10 21.27
CA ILE A 44 -1.73 -11.90 22.16
C ILE A 44 -0.49 -12.38 21.42
N VAL A 45 0.47 -11.48 21.23
CA VAL A 45 1.73 -11.76 20.51
C VAL A 45 2.90 -11.35 21.40
N THR A 46 3.71 -12.31 21.83
CA THR A 46 4.88 -12.02 22.67
C THR A 46 6.17 -12.49 22.00
N GLU A 47 7.28 -11.79 22.22
CA GLU A 47 8.60 -12.20 21.73
C GLU A 47 8.99 -13.61 22.26
N ALA A 48 8.64 -13.89 23.52
CA ALA A 48 8.96 -15.18 24.14
C ALA A 48 8.07 -16.34 23.66
N GLY A 49 6.94 -16.04 23.02
CA GLY A 49 5.93 -17.03 22.62
C GLY A 49 5.17 -17.67 23.80
N THR A 50 5.26 -17.08 24.99
CA THR A 50 4.60 -17.61 26.20
C THR A 50 3.21 -16.98 26.34
N ASP A 51 2.19 -17.82 26.56
CA ASP A 51 0.77 -17.40 26.64
C ASP A 51 0.23 -16.70 25.38
N ASP A 52 0.92 -16.88 24.26
CA ASP A 52 0.55 -16.33 22.97
C ASP A 52 -0.78 -16.87 22.46
N LYS A 53 -1.56 -15.95 21.89
CA LYS A 53 -2.75 -16.21 21.07
C LYS A 53 -2.53 -15.62 19.68
N ARG A 54 -1.44 -16.03 19.01
CA ARG A 54 -1.06 -15.48 17.69
C ARG A 54 -2.03 -15.80 16.56
N ASN A 55 -2.90 -16.79 16.72
CA ASN A 55 -3.87 -17.17 15.70
C ASN A 55 -5.25 -17.24 16.33
N VAL A 56 -6.10 -16.29 15.96
CA VAL A 56 -7.47 -16.16 16.48
C VAL A 56 -8.44 -16.39 15.33
N THR A 57 -9.51 -17.14 15.58
CA THR A 57 -10.58 -17.33 14.60
C THR A 57 -11.91 -16.91 15.21
N VAL A 58 -12.64 -16.08 14.48
CA VAL A 58 -13.98 -15.59 14.84
C VAL A 58 -14.96 -15.98 13.74
N ASN A 59 -16.19 -16.35 14.08
CA ASN A 59 -17.24 -16.47 13.06
C ASN A 59 -18.02 -15.15 12.99
N ALA A 60 -18.20 -14.62 11.78
CA ALA A 60 -18.92 -13.36 11.58
C ALA A 60 -20.38 -13.40 12.05
N VAL A 61 -20.97 -14.60 12.16
CA VAL A 61 -22.33 -14.81 12.67
C VAL A 61 -22.45 -14.59 14.18
N ASP A 62 -21.34 -14.72 14.91
CA ASP A 62 -21.30 -14.56 16.37
C ASP A 62 -21.13 -13.09 16.78
N VAL A 63 -20.88 -12.20 15.81
CA VAL A 63 -20.50 -10.80 16.02
C VAL A 63 -21.69 -9.89 15.73
N THR A 64 -22.07 -9.12 16.73
CA THR A 64 -23.19 -8.17 16.65
C THR A 64 -22.72 -6.79 16.19
N GLY A 65 -23.39 -6.22 15.18
CA GLY A 65 -23.05 -4.92 14.62
C GLY A 65 -22.14 -5.00 13.39
N ASP A 66 -21.55 -3.86 13.03
CA ASP A 66 -20.79 -3.66 11.79
C ASP A 66 -19.26 -3.71 11.99
N THR A 67 -18.80 -3.95 13.23
CA THR A 67 -17.37 -4.08 13.58
C THR A 67 -17.12 -5.27 14.52
N PHE A 68 -15.89 -5.78 14.50
CA PHE A 68 -15.32 -6.76 15.42
C PHE A 68 -14.53 -6.01 16.50
N LYS A 69 -15.00 -6.08 17.74
CA LYS A 69 -14.25 -5.56 18.89
C LYS A 69 -13.12 -6.49 19.21
N THR A 70 -11.91 -6.04 18.93
CA THR A 70 -10.71 -6.87 19.02
C THR A 70 -9.77 -6.31 20.07
N LYS A 71 -9.39 -7.15 21.03
CA LYS A 71 -8.28 -6.86 21.93
C LYS A 71 -6.97 -7.35 21.30
N VAL A 72 -5.99 -6.46 21.21
CA VAL A 72 -4.66 -6.73 20.66
C VAL A 72 -3.60 -6.40 21.71
N VAL A 73 -2.80 -7.40 22.07
CA VAL A 73 -1.70 -7.26 23.04
C VAL A 73 -0.40 -7.68 22.37
N PHE A 74 0.61 -6.81 22.46
CA PHE A 74 1.97 -7.10 22.04
C PHE A 74 2.96 -6.87 23.18
N SER A 75 3.91 -7.79 23.33
CA SER A 75 4.94 -7.72 24.37
C SER A 75 6.32 -8.12 23.83
N ALA A 76 7.32 -7.29 24.09
CA ALA A 76 8.71 -7.48 23.67
C ALA A 76 9.65 -7.33 24.87
N ASN A 77 10.65 -8.19 24.95
CA ASN A 77 11.68 -8.16 25.99
C ASN A 77 12.95 -7.45 25.51
N SER A 78 13.32 -7.63 24.24
CA SER A 78 14.62 -7.21 23.69
C SER A 78 14.59 -5.84 23.02
N ALA A 79 13.48 -5.47 22.37
CA ALA A 79 13.39 -4.29 21.54
C ALA A 79 12.18 -3.41 21.88
N ASN A 80 12.30 -2.12 21.56
CA ASN A 80 11.17 -1.20 21.65
C ASN A 80 10.38 -1.25 20.34
N MET A 81 9.06 -1.37 20.46
CA MET A 81 8.13 -1.26 19.34
C MET A 81 7.87 0.22 19.07
N LYS A 82 7.88 0.60 17.79
CA LYS A 82 7.67 1.98 17.32
C LYS A 82 6.53 2.11 16.32
N ARG A 83 6.22 1.03 15.59
CA ARG A 83 5.11 1.02 14.64
C ARG A 83 4.37 -0.29 14.74
N LEU A 84 3.06 -0.26 14.49
CA LEU A 84 2.22 -1.45 14.31
C LEU A 84 1.72 -1.47 12.87
N TYR A 85 2.05 -2.53 12.15
CA TYR A 85 1.60 -2.79 10.80
C TYR A 85 0.39 -3.72 10.85
N ILE A 86 -0.63 -3.41 10.05
CA ILE A 86 -1.83 -4.22 9.93
C ILE A 86 -2.13 -4.39 8.44
N THR A 87 -2.24 -5.64 7.96
CA THR A 87 -2.78 -5.93 6.63
C THR A 87 -4.16 -6.54 6.75
N GLN A 88 -4.95 -6.42 5.69
CA GLN A 88 -6.19 -7.14 5.52
C GLN A 88 -6.16 -7.92 4.20
N ASN A 89 -6.83 -9.07 4.17
CA ASN A 89 -7.12 -9.83 2.96
C ASN A 89 -8.57 -10.30 3.03
N ILE A 90 -9.40 -9.76 2.13
CA ILE A 90 -10.83 -10.10 2.04
C ILE A 90 -10.99 -11.15 0.95
N SER A 91 -11.54 -12.30 1.31
CA SER A 91 -11.86 -13.41 0.41
C SER A 91 -10.68 -13.93 -0.44
N ALA A 92 -9.46 -13.85 0.09
CA ALA A 92 -8.22 -14.24 -0.62
C ALA A 92 -8.03 -13.51 -1.97
N VAL A 93 -8.55 -12.29 -2.10
CA VAL A 93 -8.38 -11.48 -3.31
C VAL A 93 -7.02 -10.79 -3.33
N GLY A 94 -6.35 -10.68 -2.17
CA GLY A 94 -5.02 -10.09 -2.03
C GLY A 94 -4.86 -9.36 -0.72
N GLU A 95 -3.64 -9.39 -0.17
CA GLU A 95 -3.30 -8.56 0.99
C GLU A 95 -3.15 -7.09 0.58
N GLU A 96 -3.54 -6.20 1.48
CA GLU A 96 -3.33 -4.76 1.39
C GLU A 96 -3.18 -4.15 2.79
N PRO A 97 -2.61 -2.94 2.95
CA PRO A 97 -2.58 -2.25 4.22
C PRO A 97 -4.00 -2.01 4.72
N PHE A 98 -4.25 -2.30 5.99
CA PHE A 98 -5.51 -1.97 6.62
C PHE A 98 -5.62 -0.44 6.77
N VAL A 99 -6.82 0.10 6.54
CA VAL A 99 -7.10 1.53 6.68
C VAL A 99 -8.17 1.70 7.76
N PHE A 100 -7.84 2.49 8.78
CA PHE A 100 -8.79 2.82 9.84
C PHE A 100 -9.87 3.76 9.30
N THR A 101 -11.13 3.34 9.44
CA THR A 101 -12.31 4.14 9.01
C THR A 101 -13.34 4.31 10.11
N SER A 102 -13.27 3.45 11.14
CA SER A 102 -14.19 3.37 12.28
C SER A 102 -13.63 4.01 13.56
N GLN A 103 -12.34 4.32 13.59
CA GLN A 103 -11.63 4.85 14.75
C GLN A 103 -10.62 5.90 14.31
N GLU A 104 -10.47 6.96 15.12
CA GLU A 104 -9.37 7.91 14.94
C GLU A 104 -8.08 7.28 15.46
N VAL A 105 -7.03 7.38 14.67
CA VAL A 105 -5.72 6.82 14.94
C VAL A 105 -4.64 7.76 14.44
N ASP A 106 -3.48 7.70 15.06
CA ASP A 106 -2.27 8.31 14.54
C ASP A 106 -1.53 7.34 13.61
N GLU A 107 -1.68 7.58 12.31
CA GLU A 107 -1.04 6.83 11.23
C GLU A 107 0.20 7.57 10.71
N LYS A 108 1.25 6.81 10.41
CA LYS A 108 2.35 7.28 9.57
C LYS A 108 1.90 7.34 8.11
N PRO A 109 2.60 8.13 7.26
CA PRO A 109 2.23 8.25 5.85
C PRO A 109 2.23 6.93 5.05
N ASP A 110 2.91 5.89 5.55
CA ASP A 110 2.87 4.53 4.97
C ASP A 110 1.59 3.75 5.33
N GLY A 111 0.78 4.25 6.27
CA GLY A 111 -0.44 3.63 6.80
C GLY A 111 -0.21 2.78 8.06
N SER A 112 1.02 2.69 8.57
CA SER A 112 1.29 2.01 9.84
C SER A 112 0.91 2.90 11.03
N LEU A 113 0.48 2.28 12.13
CA LEU A 113 0.18 3.03 13.35
C LEU A 113 1.46 3.45 14.05
N ASP A 114 1.52 4.72 14.50
CA ASP A 114 2.63 5.18 15.33
C ASP A 114 2.46 4.72 16.79
N LEU A 115 3.48 4.03 17.31
CA LEU A 115 3.53 3.67 18.72
C LEU A 115 4.39 4.71 19.43
N VAL A 116 3.83 5.92 19.62
CA VAL A 116 4.56 7.05 20.23
C VAL A 116 5.06 6.69 21.62
N GLY A 117 6.33 7.00 21.91
CA GLY A 117 6.98 6.77 23.20
C GLY A 117 8.36 6.11 23.07
N GLU A 118 9.39 6.78 23.57
CA GLU A 118 10.70 6.14 23.79
C GLU A 118 10.49 5.02 24.83
N ASN A 119 10.51 3.75 24.39
CA ASN A 119 10.41 2.53 25.21
C ASN A 119 9.04 1.84 25.35
N LYS A 120 8.18 1.84 24.32
CA LYS A 120 7.02 0.92 24.27
C LYS A 120 7.47 -0.53 24.04
N LYS A 121 7.64 -1.28 25.13
CA LYS A 121 7.88 -2.74 25.12
C LYS A 121 6.61 -3.56 25.23
N ASP A 122 5.54 -2.94 25.69
CA ASP A 122 4.23 -3.56 25.82
C ASP A 122 3.18 -2.55 25.37
N PHE A 123 2.16 -3.02 24.67
CA PHE A 123 0.95 -2.25 24.44
C PHE A 123 -0.27 -3.17 24.38
N GLU A 124 -1.42 -2.58 24.67
CA GLU A 124 -2.72 -3.21 24.65
C GLU A 124 -3.72 -2.23 24.02
N PHE A 125 -4.33 -2.66 22.91
CA PHE A 125 -5.28 -1.87 22.14
C PHE A 125 -6.62 -2.59 21.99
N GLN A 126 -7.69 -1.80 21.91
CA GLN A 126 -8.98 -2.18 21.36
C GLN A 126 -9.07 -1.65 19.92
N LEU A 127 -9.11 -2.55 18.96
CA LEU A 127 -9.34 -2.24 17.55
C LEU A 127 -10.76 -2.63 17.15
N ASP A 128 -11.47 -1.72 16.48
CA ASP A 128 -12.78 -1.98 15.90
C ASP A 128 -12.63 -2.31 14.41
N LEU A 129 -12.33 -3.57 14.11
CA LEU A 129 -12.10 -4.03 12.74
C LEU A 129 -13.45 -4.12 11.98
N PRO A 130 -13.54 -3.69 10.71
CA PRO A 130 -14.81 -3.68 10.00
C PRO A 130 -15.32 -5.10 9.72
N LYS A 131 -16.65 -5.26 9.70
CA LYS A 131 -17.36 -6.44 9.23
C LYS A 131 -17.80 -6.24 7.78
N PRO A 132 -16.97 -6.55 6.78
CA PRO A 132 -17.37 -6.40 5.39
C PRO A 132 -18.56 -7.30 5.05
N ASP A 133 -19.39 -6.84 4.12
CA ASP A 133 -20.55 -7.59 3.62
C ASP A 133 -20.10 -8.68 2.65
N VAL A 134 -19.73 -9.83 3.22
CA VAL A 134 -19.25 -11.01 2.49
C VAL A 134 -20.17 -12.19 2.78
N ALA A 135 -20.69 -12.83 1.74
CA ALA A 135 -21.58 -13.98 1.91
C ALA A 135 -20.84 -15.26 2.36
N ASN A 136 -19.68 -15.54 1.76
CA ASN A 136 -18.81 -16.67 2.06
C ASN A 136 -17.34 -16.26 1.98
N GLY A 137 -16.50 -16.90 2.79
CA GLY A 137 -15.05 -16.76 2.71
C GLY A 137 -14.44 -16.33 4.03
N THR A 138 -13.27 -15.74 3.96
CA THR A 138 -12.51 -15.27 5.13
C THR A 138 -12.05 -13.85 4.97
N VAL A 139 -12.05 -13.09 6.05
CA VAL A 139 -11.24 -11.89 6.17
C VAL A 139 -10.08 -12.20 7.09
N VAL A 140 -8.85 -11.98 6.63
CA VAL A 140 -7.64 -12.25 7.40
C VAL A 140 -6.94 -10.93 7.69
N TYR A 141 -6.75 -10.63 8.97
CA TYR A 141 -5.92 -9.52 9.42
C TYR A 141 -4.60 -10.06 9.94
N LYS A 142 -3.48 -9.49 9.49
CA LYS A 142 -2.15 -9.78 10.04
C LYS A 142 -1.60 -8.53 10.71
N LEU A 143 -1.03 -8.72 11.89
CA LEU A 143 -0.53 -7.64 12.74
C LEU A 143 0.89 -7.96 13.19
N TRP A 144 1.81 -7.01 13.05
CA TRP A 144 3.16 -7.12 13.61
C TRP A 144 3.72 -5.76 13.99
N ALA A 145 4.56 -5.74 15.01
CA ALA A 145 5.18 -4.53 15.51
C ALA A 145 6.66 -4.47 15.11
N THR A 146 7.13 -3.27 14.78
CA THR A 146 8.51 -3.06 14.30
C THR A 146 9.25 -2.04 15.14
N THR A 147 10.58 -2.08 15.07
CA THR A 147 11.49 -1.15 15.78
C THR A 147 11.65 0.21 15.08
N GLY A 148 10.97 0.42 13.96
CA GLY A 148 11.01 1.61 13.10
C GLY A 148 10.23 1.35 11.79
N ARG A 149 10.51 2.11 10.73
CA ARG A 149 9.87 1.88 9.41
C ARG A 149 10.11 0.44 8.93
N GLY A 150 9.05 -0.35 8.84
CA GLY A 150 9.03 -1.72 8.35
C GLY A 150 8.68 -1.78 6.86
N ASP A 151 8.10 -2.89 6.43
CA ASP A 151 7.54 -3.10 5.08
C ASP A 151 6.28 -3.96 5.22
N PHE A 152 5.15 -3.50 4.69
CA PHE A 152 3.87 -4.21 4.74
C PHE A 152 3.91 -5.61 4.08
N ARG A 153 4.89 -5.86 3.22
CA ARG A 153 5.05 -7.11 2.45
C ARG A 153 6.22 -7.96 2.92
N ASP A 154 6.97 -7.50 3.92
CA ASP A 154 8.08 -8.22 4.51
C ASP A 154 8.04 -8.12 6.04
N ILE A 155 7.40 -9.11 6.67
CA ILE A 155 7.23 -9.21 8.13
C ILE A 155 8.58 -9.24 8.84
N THR A 156 9.65 -9.71 8.19
CA THR A 156 10.99 -9.81 8.79
C THR A 156 11.64 -8.44 8.94
N LYS A 157 11.21 -7.44 8.15
CA LYS A 157 11.83 -6.13 8.10
C LYS A 157 11.62 -5.38 9.42
N ARG A 158 12.67 -5.38 10.26
CA ARG A 158 12.72 -4.69 11.56
C ARG A 158 11.64 -5.16 12.55
N ASN A 159 11.16 -6.40 12.42
CA ASN A 159 10.23 -6.98 13.38
C ASN A 159 10.81 -6.88 14.80
N ALA A 160 10.03 -6.36 15.74
CA ALA A 160 10.48 -6.16 17.10
C ALA A 160 10.42 -7.43 17.95
N LEU A 161 9.67 -8.46 17.51
CA LEU A 161 9.44 -9.70 18.25
C LEU A 161 10.14 -10.91 17.60
N GLY A 162 10.75 -10.75 16.42
CA GLY A 162 11.48 -11.79 15.68
C GLY A 162 11.01 -11.95 14.23
N ASP A 163 11.86 -12.51 13.37
CA ASP A 163 11.71 -12.45 11.90
C ASP A 163 10.33 -12.92 11.37
N ASP A 164 9.69 -13.91 12.01
CA ASP A 164 8.39 -14.45 11.59
C ASP A 164 7.30 -14.30 12.67
N VAL A 165 7.46 -13.35 13.60
CA VAL A 165 6.48 -13.14 14.68
C VAL A 165 5.38 -12.19 14.21
N VAL A 166 4.22 -12.78 13.95
CA VAL A 166 3.00 -12.11 13.48
C VAL A 166 1.77 -12.64 14.22
N GLY A 167 0.84 -11.75 14.52
CA GLY A 167 -0.50 -12.10 14.98
C GLY A 167 -1.49 -12.13 13.82
N THR A 168 -2.37 -13.12 13.79
CA THR A 168 -3.36 -13.33 12.74
C THR A 168 -4.75 -13.46 13.35
N ILE A 169 -5.69 -12.67 12.84
CA ILE A 169 -7.11 -12.79 13.14
C ILE A 169 -7.82 -13.20 11.86
N THR A 170 -8.47 -14.36 11.89
CA THR A 170 -9.28 -14.86 10.77
C THR A 170 -10.74 -14.78 11.12
N VAL A 171 -11.49 -13.99 10.37
CA VAL A 171 -12.94 -13.93 10.46
C VAL A 171 -13.54 -14.82 9.38
N ARG A 172 -14.38 -15.76 9.77
CA ARG A 172 -15.06 -16.69 8.85
C ARG A 172 -16.49 -16.24 8.55
N TYR A 173 -16.83 -16.20 7.26
CA TYR A 173 -18.15 -15.89 6.73
C TYR A 173 -18.75 -17.12 6.05
N GLY A 174 -20.01 -17.42 6.34
CA GLY A 174 -20.73 -18.54 5.73
C GLY A 174 -19.96 -19.86 5.82
N SER A 175 -19.66 -20.47 4.67
CA SER A 175 -18.86 -21.70 4.58
C SER A 175 -17.38 -21.54 5.00
N GLY A 176 -16.86 -20.31 4.99
CA GLY A 176 -15.45 -20.01 5.19
C GLY A 176 -14.56 -20.39 4.00
N VAL A 177 -15.13 -20.72 2.84
CA VAL A 177 -14.39 -21.04 1.62
C VAL A 177 -14.33 -19.80 0.74
N ASN A 178 -13.13 -19.42 0.32
CA ASN A 178 -12.93 -18.35 -0.65
C ASN A 178 -13.24 -18.88 -2.05
N ASP A 179 -14.09 -18.17 -2.79
CA ASP A 179 -14.50 -18.48 -4.16
C ASP A 179 -13.97 -17.47 -5.18
N GLY A 180 -13.05 -16.60 -4.76
CA GLY A 180 -12.35 -15.66 -5.63
C GLY A 180 -11.38 -16.34 -6.59
N SER A 181 -11.09 -15.67 -7.70
CA SER A 181 -10.17 -16.15 -8.74
C SER A 181 -8.69 -16.16 -8.32
N GLY A 182 -8.35 -15.63 -7.14
CA GLY A 182 -6.96 -15.37 -6.73
C GLY A 182 -6.29 -14.29 -7.57
N ILE A 183 -7.06 -13.49 -8.32
CA ILE A 183 -6.55 -12.36 -9.10
C ILE A 183 -7.03 -11.06 -8.49
N LYS A 184 -6.08 -10.15 -8.22
CA LYS A 184 -6.39 -8.73 -8.04
C LYS A 184 -6.27 -8.03 -9.38
N ALA A 185 -7.38 -7.46 -9.84
CA ALA A 185 -7.50 -6.75 -11.10
C ALA A 185 -7.92 -5.30 -10.88
N PHE A 186 -7.24 -4.36 -11.53
CA PHE A 186 -7.54 -2.93 -11.40
C PHE A 186 -6.96 -2.12 -12.57
N THR A 187 -7.49 -0.92 -12.76
CA THR A 187 -7.02 0.07 -13.74
C THR A 187 -6.36 1.21 -12.99
N GLN A 188 -5.20 1.68 -13.46
CA GLN A 188 -4.49 2.81 -12.86
C GLN A 188 -3.89 3.74 -13.91
N THR A 189 -3.99 5.03 -13.66
CA THR A 189 -3.30 6.07 -14.44
C THR A 189 -2.08 6.58 -13.67
N MET A 190 -0.93 6.66 -14.33
CA MET A 190 0.36 7.13 -13.79
C MET A 190 0.89 8.29 -14.63
N LEU A 191 1.57 9.27 -14.02
CA LEU A 191 2.07 10.45 -14.72
C LEU A 191 3.51 10.27 -15.23
N ALA A 192 3.77 10.75 -16.45
CA ALA A 192 4.98 10.47 -17.24
C ALA A 192 6.22 11.26 -16.81
N ALA A 193 6.02 12.53 -16.43
CA ALA A 193 7.09 13.49 -16.26
C ALA A 193 7.35 13.66 -14.77
N PRO A 194 8.39 13.02 -14.20
CA PRO A 194 8.80 13.38 -12.87
C PRO A 194 9.17 14.86 -12.86
N LEU A 195 8.43 15.64 -12.09
CA LEU A 195 8.78 17.02 -11.82
C LEU A 195 10.06 17.02 -10.96
N GLY A 196 10.92 18.02 -11.14
CA GLY A 196 12.20 18.10 -10.40
C GLY A 196 12.01 18.08 -8.88
N ASP A 197 10.88 18.62 -8.40
CA ASP A 197 10.49 18.60 -6.98
C ASP A 197 9.92 17.26 -6.49
N GLY A 198 9.80 16.25 -7.37
CA GLY A 198 9.26 14.93 -7.04
C GLY A 198 7.75 14.88 -6.83
N SER A 199 7.00 15.94 -7.15
CA SER A 199 5.54 16.01 -6.90
C SER A 199 4.67 15.20 -7.88
N SER A 200 5.27 14.59 -8.91
CA SER A 200 4.57 13.75 -9.88
C SER A 200 4.24 12.37 -9.32
N GLU A 201 2.99 11.93 -9.52
CA GLU A 201 2.49 10.58 -9.19
C GLU A 201 3.05 9.54 -10.17
N THR A 202 4.28 9.13 -9.88
CA THR A 202 5.16 8.44 -10.83
C THR A 202 5.27 6.95 -10.52
N PHE A 203 5.19 6.57 -9.25
CA PHE A 203 5.36 5.19 -8.79
C PHE A 203 4.03 4.58 -8.39
N ILE A 204 3.81 3.32 -8.74
CA ILE A 204 2.62 2.55 -8.36
C ILE A 204 2.98 1.49 -7.34
N SER A 205 2.05 1.21 -6.43
CA SER A 205 2.04 0.02 -5.61
C SER A 205 0.95 -0.93 -6.07
N LEU A 206 1.32 -2.14 -6.46
CA LEU A 206 0.41 -3.25 -6.75
C LEU A 206 -0.21 -3.80 -5.47
N PHE A 207 0.40 -3.53 -4.32
CA PHE A 207 -0.09 -3.99 -3.03
C PHE A 207 -1.40 -3.33 -2.62
N ASN A 208 -1.55 -2.02 -2.85
CA ASN A 208 -2.74 -1.27 -2.47
C ASN A 208 -3.37 -0.46 -3.61
N ASN A 209 -2.91 -0.68 -4.84
CA ASN A 209 -3.40 -0.06 -6.06
C ASN A 209 -3.29 1.48 -6.06
N LYS A 210 -2.33 2.04 -5.32
CA LYS A 210 -2.12 3.50 -5.25
C LYS A 210 -0.94 3.93 -6.10
N VAL A 211 -1.04 5.16 -6.62
CA VAL A 211 0.10 5.92 -7.15
C VAL A 211 0.63 6.88 -6.10
N TYR A 212 1.94 7.07 -6.12
CA TYR A 212 2.68 7.82 -5.13
C TYR A 212 3.52 8.90 -5.77
N LYS A 213 3.64 10.01 -5.05
CA LYS A 213 4.58 11.06 -5.39
C LYS A 213 5.96 10.65 -4.92
N ILE A 214 6.96 11.06 -5.68
CA ILE A 214 8.35 10.75 -5.37
C ILE A 214 8.79 11.47 -4.09
N SER A 215 8.27 12.68 -3.86
CA SER A 215 8.50 13.45 -2.63
C SER A 215 8.01 12.75 -1.36
N GLU A 216 7.15 11.74 -1.47
CA GLU A 216 6.62 10.96 -0.32
C GLU A 216 7.48 9.71 -0.03
N GLY A 217 8.59 9.54 -0.76
CA GLY A 217 9.38 8.31 -0.76
C GLY A 217 10.00 7.96 0.58
N GLU A 218 10.28 8.94 1.44
CA GLU A 218 10.83 8.66 2.76
C GLU A 218 9.96 7.65 3.51
N GLU A 219 8.63 7.78 3.48
CA GLU A 219 7.77 6.82 4.18
C GLU A 219 7.22 5.73 3.26
N THR A 220 7.02 6.02 1.97
CA THR A 220 6.23 5.15 1.09
C THR A 220 7.04 4.31 0.11
N ALA A 221 8.36 4.54 -0.05
CA ALA A 221 9.14 3.87 -1.10
C ALA A 221 9.18 2.34 -1.02
N ALA A 222 9.00 1.76 0.18
CA ALA A 222 8.89 0.31 0.35
C ALA A 222 7.64 -0.28 -0.31
N LEU A 223 6.61 0.54 -0.58
CA LEU A 223 5.39 0.12 -1.27
C LEU A 223 5.51 0.21 -2.80
N TRP A 224 6.48 0.95 -3.34
CA TRP A 224 6.58 1.23 -4.77
C TRP A 224 7.15 0.03 -5.52
N ASP A 225 6.47 -0.40 -6.58
CA ASP A 225 6.88 -1.55 -7.40
C ASP A 225 7.62 -1.07 -8.65
N PHE A 226 6.96 -0.25 -9.46
CA PHE A 226 7.55 0.35 -10.65
C PHE A 226 7.04 1.77 -10.87
N GLY A 227 7.71 2.50 -11.75
CA GLY A 227 7.31 3.84 -12.15
C GLY A 227 7.20 3.99 -13.67
N TYR A 228 6.46 5.01 -14.10
CA TYR A 228 6.30 5.40 -15.49
C TYR A 228 7.16 6.60 -15.83
N TYR A 229 7.85 6.56 -16.98
CA TYR A 229 8.56 7.71 -17.53
C TYR A 229 8.48 7.78 -19.05
N TYR A 230 8.74 8.97 -19.58
CA TYR A 230 8.93 9.17 -21.01
C TYR A 230 10.34 9.67 -21.32
N GLY A 231 11.15 8.81 -21.96
CA GLY A 231 12.53 9.14 -22.36
C GLY A 231 12.62 9.60 -23.81
N ASN A 232 13.59 10.46 -24.15
CA ASN A 232 13.79 10.96 -25.53
C ASN A 232 14.00 9.84 -26.57
N THR A 233 14.64 8.74 -26.17
CA THR A 233 14.89 7.57 -27.04
C THR A 233 14.07 6.34 -26.65
N GLN A 234 13.67 6.27 -25.38
CA GLN A 234 12.94 5.15 -24.81
C GLN A 234 11.43 5.32 -24.92
N ASN A 235 10.95 6.53 -25.23
CA ASN A 235 9.54 6.90 -25.24
C ASN A 235 8.84 6.45 -23.94
N ALA A 236 7.54 6.16 -24.00
CA ALA A 236 6.77 5.62 -22.89
C ALA A 236 7.40 4.33 -22.36
N SER A 237 7.74 4.31 -21.07
CA SER A 237 8.52 3.25 -20.46
C SER A 237 8.11 3.01 -19.01
N LEU A 238 8.11 1.74 -18.59
CA LEU A 238 7.98 1.33 -17.20
C LEU A 238 9.34 0.85 -16.69
N ALA A 239 9.70 1.21 -15.46
CA ALA A 239 10.91 0.74 -14.80
C ALA A 239 10.65 0.40 -13.34
N SER A 240 11.27 -0.68 -12.87
CA SER A 240 11.41 -0.99 -11.45
C SER A 240 11.85 0.22 -10.65
N THR A 241 11.32 0.39 -9.43
CA THR A 241 11.74 1.48 -8.54
C THR A 241 13.25 1.47 -8.29
N SER A 242 13.84 0.29 -8.07
CA SER A 242 15.28 0.12 -7.86
C SER A 242 16.12 0.48 -9.09
N ASN A 243 15.56 0.35 -10.29
CA ASN A 243 16.26 0.55 -11.55
C ASN A 243 15.59 1.63 -12.39
N TYR A 244 15.02 2.62 -11.73
CA TYR A 244 14.44 3.77 -12.38
C TYR A 244 15.57 4.67 -12.91
N PRO A 245 15.48 5.22 -14.14
CA PRO A 245 16.51 6.09 -14.68
C PRO A 245 16.74 7.33 -13.82
N ALA A 246 17.98 7.85 -13.83
CA ALA A 246 18.30 9.10 -13.18
C ALA A 246 17.69 10.27 -13.96
N LEU A 247 16.58 10.80 -13.45
CA LEU A 247 15.77 11.83 -14.11
C LEU A 247 15.52 13.06 -13.22
N PHE A 248 16.04 13.08 -11.99
CA PHE A 248 15.67 14.09 -11.00
C PHE A 248 16.74 15.15 -10.80
N ASP A 249 16.32 16.41 -10.74
CA ASP A 249 17.15 17.54 -10.33
C ASP A 249 16.90 17.78 -8.83
N ASN A 250 17.90 17.57 -7.98
CA ASN A 250 17.75 17.66 -6.53
C ASN A 250 18.30 18.97 -5.93
N ASP A 251 18.88 19.86 -6.73
CA ASP A 251 19.48 21.11 -6.24
C ASP A 251 19.09 22.35 -7.06
N ASN A 252 18.26 22.19 -8.09
CA ASN A 252 17.86 23.22 -9.04
C ASN A 252 19.06 23.87 -9.77
N ASP A 253 20.20 23.18 -9.85
CA ASP A 253 21.34 23.59 -10.67
C ASP A 253 21.29 22.86 -12.02
N PRO A 254 21.09 23.55 -13.15
CA PRO A 254 21.05 22.88 -14.45
C PRO A 254 22.41 22.25 -14.88
N ASN A 255 23.49 22.44 -14.11
CA ASN A 255 24.81 21.88 -14.38
C ASN A 255 25.15 20.64 -13.54
N THR A 256 24.31 20.26 -12.58
CA THR A 256 24.48 19.02 -11.82
C THR A 256 23.86 17.85 -12.55
N ALA A 257 24.44 16.67 -12.33
CA ALA A 257 23.94 15.46 -12.95
C ALA A 257 22.61 15.07 -12.29
N LEU A 258 21.62 14.68 -13.10
CA LEU A 258 20.37 14.14 -12.59
C LEU A 258 20.65 12.94 -11.69
N VAL A 259 19.91 12.84 -10.60
CA VAL A 259 20.01 11.76 -9.63
C VAL A 259 18.92 10.71 -9.86
N ASN A 260 19.14 9.53 -9.30
CA ASN A 260 18.15 8.45 -9.25
C ASN A 260 17.19 8.64 -8.06
N VAL A 261 16.25 7.70 -7.89
CA VAL A 261 15.23 7.75 -6.83
C VAL A 261 15.86 7.86 -5.45
N SER A 262 16.91 7.09 -5.15
CA SER A 262 17.59 7.17 -3.85
C SER A 262 18.23 8.53 -3.59
N GLY A 263 18.77 9.18 -4.63
CA GLY A 263 19.39 10.51 -4.51
C GLY A 263 18.39 11.63 -4.28
N LEU A 264 17.17 11.51 -4.83
CA LEU A 264 16.09 12.47 -4.60
C LEU A 264 15.40 12.26 -3.25
N THR A 265 15.08 11.01 -2.90
CA THR A 265 14.27 10.67 -1.71
C THR A 265 15.10 10.52 -0.43
N GLY A 266 16.41 10.31 -0.54
CA GLY A 266 17.27 9.92 0.59
C GLY A 266 17.07 8.47 1.05
N VAL A 267 16.15 7.72 0.44
CA VAL A 267 15.94 6.29 0.74
C VAL A 267 17.12 5.48 0.19
N ALA A 268 17.62 4.54 0.99
CA ALA A 268 18.71 3.67 0.55
C ALA A 268 18.30 2.84 -0.67
N GLN A 269 19.20 2.71 -1.65
CA GLN A 269 18.96 1.95 -2.87
C GLN A 269 18.52 0.49 -2.62
N THR A 270 18.97 -0.11 -1.52
CA THR A 270 18.61 -1.48 -1.09
C THR A 270 17.20 -1.59 -0.51
N GLU A 271 16.55 -0.46 -0.19
CA GLU A 271 15.16 -0.42 0.27
C GLU A 271 14.17 -0.21 -0.88
N LEU A 272 14.64 0.14 -2.09
CA LEU A 272 13.81 0.24 -3.28
C LEU A 272 13.53 -1.15 -3.85
N ASN A 273 12.29 -1.41 -4.25
CA ASN A 273 11.92 -2.73 -4.76
C ASN A 273 12.42 -2.97 -6.18
N THR A 274 12.78 -4.23 -6.41
CA THR A 274 13.04 -4.80 -7.74
C THR A 274 11.74 -5.27 -8.34
N PHE A 275 11.56 -5.02 -9.64
CA PHE A 275 10.40 -5.43 -10.40
C PHE A 275 10.83 -5.88 -11.78
N PHE A 276 10.66 -7.17 -12.08
CA PHE A 276 11.10 -7.74 -13.33
C PHE A 276 9.94 -7.71 -14.33
N ILE A 277 10.16 -7.09 -15.48
CA ILE A 277 9.11 -6.81 -16.48
C ILE A 277 9.63 -7.01 -17.90
N ALA A 278 8.81 -7.61 -18.76
CA ALA A 278 9.07 -7.79 -20.18
C ALA A 278 7.76 -7.84 -20.98
N SER A 279 7.85 -7.75 -22.31
CA SER A 279 6.71 -7.98 -23.20
C SER A 279 6.18 -9.41 -23.04
N SER A 280 4.86 -9.55 -23.00
CA SER A 280 4.20 -10.86 -22.89
C SER A 280 3.52 -11.26 -24.19
N SER A 281 3.31 -12.57 -24.32
CA SER A 281 2.44 -13.18 -25.33
C SER A 281 1.09 -13.65 -24.76
N ILE A 282 0.88 -13.47 -23.45
CA ILE A 282 -0.36 -13.82 -22.78
C ILE A 282 -1.49 -12.90 -23.28
N ASP A 283 -2.64 -13.50 -23.57
CA ASP A 283 -3.87 -12.74 -23.82
C ASP A 283 -4.41 -12.22 -22.49
N PHE A 284 -4.23 -10.91 -22.25
CA PHE A 284 -4.68 -10.25 -21.02
C PHE A 284 -6.16 -10.50 -20.73
N ASP A 285 -7.01 -10.50 -21.75
CA ASP A 285 -8.46 -10.60 -21.57
C ASP A 285 -8.89 -12.04 -21.24
N ALA A 286 -8.06 -13.04 -21.55
CA ALA A 286 -8.29 -14.45 -21.25
C ALA A 286 -7.88 -14.87 -19.82
N VAL A 287 -7.04 -14.07 -19.14
CA VAL A 287 -6.61 -14.34 -17.75
C VAL A 287 -7.80 -14.19 -16.81
N ALA A 288 -8.27 -15.30 -16.23
CA ALA A 288 -9.43 -15.35 -15.35
C ALA A 288 -9.08 -15.78 -13.93
N ASP A 289 -8.12 -16.71 -13.79
CA ASP A 289 -7.72 -17.32 -12.51
C ASP A 289 -6.20 -17.22 -12.28
N SER A 290 -5.78 -17.19 -11.02
CA SER A 290 -4.36 -17.04 -10.65
C SER A 290 -3.44 -18.09 -11.29
N SER A 291 -3.97 -19.29 -11.52
CA SER A 291 -3.25 -20.37 -12.21
C SER A 291 -2.89 -20.05 -13.66
N ASP A 292 -3.60 -19.12 -14.32
CA ASP A 292 -3.27 -18.68 -15.68
C ASP A 292 -1.90 -17.95 -15.73
N LEU A 293 -1.43 -17.45 -14.57
CA LEU A 293 -0.18 -16.72 -14.41
C LEU A 293 0.98 -17.61 -13.95
N ASP A 294 0.74 -18.88 -13.61
CA ASP A 294 1.74 -19.78 -13.02
C ASP A 294 2.95 -20.02 -13.94
N ALA A 295 2.73 -19.97 -15.26
CA ALA A 295 3.76 -20.17 -16.26
C ALA A 295 4.74 -18.98 -16.38
N ILE A 296 4.39 -17.81 -15.86
CA ILE A 296 5.27 -16.63 -15.88
C ILE A 296 6.50 -16.93 -15.02
N THR A 297 7.68 -16.67 -15.59
CA THR A 297 8.97 -16.73 -14.88
C THR A 297 9.54 -15.33 -14.81
N ALA A 298 10.30 -15.02 -13.75
CA ALA A 298 10.91 -13.70 -13.59
C ALA A 298 11.73 -13.30 -14.83
N PRO A 299 11.36 -12.22 -15.52
CA PRO A 299 12.17 -11.68 -16.60
C PRO A 299 13.57 -11.30 -16.12
N THR A 300 14.53 -11.19 -17.04
CA THR A 300 15.88 -10.69 -16.71
C THR A 300 15.97 -9.16 -16.75
N THR A 301 14.92 -8.50 -17.23
CA THR A 301 14.84 -7.05 -17.40
C THR A 301 13.99 -6.43 -16.30
N GLU A 302 14.35 -5.23 -15.89
CA GLU A 302 13.59 -4.43 -14.91
C GLU A 302 13.01 -3.16 -15.55
N ARG A 303 13.00 -3.13 -16.89
CA ARG A 303 12.45 -2.03 -17.69
C ARG A 303 11.77 -2.57 -18.94
N ALA A 304 10.65 -1.96 -19.30
CA ALA A 304 10.01 -2.10 -20.60
C ALA A 304 9.92 -0.70 -21.23
N THR A 305 10.43 -0.54 -22.45
CA THR A 305 10.56 0.76 -23.11
C THR A 305 9.89 0.73 -24.48
N GLY A 306 9.45 1.88 -24.98
CA GLY A 306 8.86 2.00 -26.31
C GLY A 306 7.43 1.47 -26.35
N LEU A 307 6.73 1.59 -25.22
CA LEU A 307 5.38 1.08 -25.05
C LEU A 307 4.39 1.82 -25.95
N SER A 308 3.41 1.08 -26.43
CA SER A 308 2.28 1.56 -27.23
C SER A 308 0.97 1.05 -26.65
N GLU A 309 -0.13 1.74 -26.97
CA GLU A 309 -1.47 1.27 -26.65
C GLU A 309 -1.70 -0.15 -27.19
N GLY A 310 -2.25 -1.02 -26.35
CA GLY A 310 -2.49 -2.43 -26.64
C GLY A 310 -1.33 -3.37 -26.29
N ASP A 311 -0.14 -2.85 -25.94
CA ASP A 311 0.97 -3.69 -25.49
C ASP A 311 0.60 -4.42 -24.21
N VAL A 312 0.98 -5.70 -24.14
CA VAL A 312 0.84 -6.53 -22.94
C VAL A 312 2.23 -6.90 -22.42
N LEU A 313 2.42 -6.73 -21.11
CA LEU A 313 3.64 -7.02 -20.39
C LEU A 313 3.35 -8.10 -19.34
N GLU A 314 4.36 -8.88 -19.00
CA GLU A 314 4.35 -9.82 -17.88
C GLU A 314 5.41 -9.40 -16.87
N PHE A 315 5.17 -9.72 -15.60
CA PHE A 315 6.08 -9.35 -14.54
C PHE A 315 6.17 -10.38 -13.42
N VAL A 316 7.26 -10.25 -12.65
CA VAL A 316 7.41 -10.83 -11.32
C VAL A 316 7.95 -9.75 -10.38
N ASP A 317 7.24 -9.50 -9.28
CA ASP A 317 7.69 -8.54 -8.27
C ASP A 317 8.78 -9.12 -7.35
N LYS A 318 9.32 -8.29 -6.46
CA LYS A 318 10.35 -8.71 -5.49
C LYS A 318 9.88 -9.82 -4.54
N TYR A 319 8.58 -9.93 -4.30
CA TYR A 319 7.98 -10.87 -3.36
C TYR A 319 7.57 -12.19 -4.05
N GLY A 320 7.71 -12.26 -5.38
CA GLY A 320 7.43 -13.44 -6.19
C GLY A 320 6.03 -13.47 -6.81
N ASN A 321 5.22 -12.41 -6.60
CA ASN A 321 3.91 -12.31 -7.22
C ASN A 321 4.06 -12.10 -8.72
N LYS A 322 3.19 -12.74 -9.50
CA LYS A 322 3.22 -12.75 -10.96
C LYS A 322 2.03 -11.98 -11.50
N GLY A 323 2.18 -11.41 -12.68
CA GLY A 323 1.03 -10.74 -13.28
C GLY A 323 1.26 -10.27 -14.70
N VAL A 324 0.22 -9.65 -15.23
CA VAL A 324 0.22 -9.04 -16.55
C VAL A 324 -0.30 -7.61 -16.47
N ILE A 325 0.22 -6.76 -17.35
CA ILE A 325 -0.13 -5.35 -17.50
C ILE A 325 -0.52 -5.13 -18.96
N LYS A 326 -1.64 -4.46 -19.22
CA LYS A 326 -2.06 -4.02 -20.56
C LYS A 326 -2.04 -2.50 -20.62
N VAL A 327 -1.36 -1.95 -21.61
CA VAL A 327 -1.34 -0.50 -21.86
C VAL A 327 -2.66 -0.11 -22.53
N ILE A 328 -3.46 0.69 -21.85
CA ILE A 328 -4.79 1.11 -22.30
C ILE A 328 -4.73 2.43 -23.05
N GLU A 329 -3.91 3.35 -22.58
CA GLU A 329 -3.79 4.68 -23.19
C GLU A 329 -2.43 5.27 -22.83
N ILE A 330 -1.83 6.00 -23.77
CA ILE A 330 -0.70 6.89 -23.51
C ILE A 330 -1.07 8.26 -24.05
N SER A 331 -1.01 9.28 -23.21
CA SER A 331 -1.26 10.66 -23.61
C SER A 331 -0.03 11.52 -23.36
N GLY A 332 0.44 12.18 -24.42
CA GLY A 332 1.55 13.12 -24.37
C GLY A 332 2.94 12.48 -24.45
N THR A 333 3.95 13.24 -24.03
CA THR A 333 5.35 12.82 -23.93
C THR A 333 5.84 12.95 -22.48
N ASN A 334 6.44 14.10 -22.14
CA ASN A 334 7.12 14.38 -20.87
C ASN A 334 6.72 15.74 -20.28
N GLY A 335 5.54 16.24 -20.66
CA GLY A 335 4.92 17.42 -20.11
C GLY A 335 4.15 17.15 -18.82
N SER A 336 3.82 18.24 -18.13
CA SER A 336 2.92 18.19 -16.98
C SER A 336 1.53 17.73 -17.43
N GLY A 337 1.02 16.67 -16.80
CA GLY A 337 -0.27 16.07 -17.13
C GLY A 337 -0.22 14.94 -18.18
N ASP A 338 0.95 14.63 -18.72
CA ASP A 338 1.14 13.46 -19.58
C ASP A 338 1.08 12.17 -18.75
N PHE A 339 0.50 11.11 -19.30
CA PHE A 339 0.17 9.92 -18.52
C PHE A 339 0.19 8.61 -19.33
N ILE A 340 0.19 7.50 -18.61
CA ILE A 340 -0.13 6.16 -19.09
C ILE A 340 -1.27 5.60 -18.24
N THR A 341 -2.24 4.96 -18.88
CA THR A 341 -3.30 4.19 -18.21
C THR A 341 -3.06 2.70 -18.45
N LEU A 342 -3.11 1.92 -17.38
CA LEU A 342 -2.78 0.50 -17.35
C LEU A 342 -3.94 -0.29 -16.76
N ASP A 343 -4.28 -1.41 -17.39
CA ASP A 343 -5.03 -2.48 -16.72
C ASP A 343 -4.03 -3.51 -16.20
N ILE A 344 -4.22 -3.96 -14.96
CA ILE A 344 -3.27 -4.80 -14.25
C ILE A 344 -4.02 -6.00 -13.66
N LYS A 345 -3.43 -7.19 -13.78
CA LYS A 345 -3.85 -8.42 -13.10
C LYS A 345 -2.65 -9.03 -12.39
N VAL A 346 -2.76 -9.24 -11.08
CA VAL A 346 -1.71 -9.85 -10.26
C VAL A 346 -2.25 -11.06 -9.51
N GLN A 347 -1.45 -12.13 -9.47
CA GLN A 347 -1.67 -13.34 -8.69
C GLN A 347 -1.56 -13.03 -7.19
N ASN A 348 -2.53 -13.53 -6.41
CA ASN A 348 -2.57 -13.47 -4.95
C ASN A 348 -2.88 -14.81 -4.30
#